data_AF-A0A067JFY6-F1
#
_entry.id   AF-A0A067JFY6-F1
#
_cell.length_a   1.000
_cell.length_b   1.000
_cell.length_c   1.000
_cell.angle_alpha   90.00
_cell.angle_beta   90.00
_cell.angle_gamma   90.00
#
_symmetry.space_group_name_H-M   'P 1'
#
loop_
_entity.id
_entity.type
_entity.pdbx_description
1 polymer ?
#
loop_
_entity_poly.entity_id
_entity_poly.type
_entity_poly.pdbx_seq_one_letter_code
_entity_poly.pdbx_strand_id
1 'polypeptide(L)'
;MFTPVLPEPSASLAFTLQYLKVIKLLAKITGHIMRKVQSYEIGEIEILFGKLERRLRELRCRFIGLSKEEESLIFELIVVACILRLCKLEVCCYLDTLKKLSTTISLLESLHEEGSIELSNFVMEVSKTLPEIGTLNGGVSFCPLRFANLINHYSVKQFNLYGVRHLSGALDVPDNDSENPLPFVLGLPVAIPLEITLHNVSSDARLWLRMAMNEELVQFVFLDLNILGGCDEVKKLTFTAPFYRTPRAGSFTLRICVGMECLFEDVHSVKSLGGPKHALVYICPEKEVYLCSV
;
A
#
# COMPACT_ATOMS: atom_id res chain seq x y z
N MET A 1 -21.24 13.92 24.52
CA MET A 1 -21.29 14.88 23.41
C MET A 1 -20.90 14.09 22.16
N PHE A 2 -21.88 13.72 21.34
CA PHE A 2 -21.64 12.87 20.16
C PHE A 2 -20.86 13.66 19.12
N THR A 3 -19.59 13.33 18.92
CA THR A 3 -18.87 13.71 17.71
C THR A 3 -19.59 13.06 16.54
N PRO A 4 -20.10 13.84 15.56
CA PRO A 4 -20.72 13.23 14.40
C PRO A 4 -19.61 12.54 13.62
N VAL A 5 -19.69 11.21 13.49
CA VAL A 5 -18.91 10.45 12.53
C VAL A 5 -19.19 11.10 11.18
N LEU A 6 -18.18 11.75 10.61
CA LEU A 6 -18.28 12.33 9.27
C LEU A 6 -18.75 11.20 8.34
N PRO A 7 -19.81 11.39 7.53
CA PRO A 7 -20.23 10.35 6.61
C PRO A 7 -19.02 9.98 5.75
N GLU A 8 -18.67 8.69 5.71
CA GLU A 8 -17.55 8.23 4.90
C GLU A 8 -17.76 8.78 3.47
N PRO A 9 -16.76 9.45 2.87
CA PRO A 9 -16.87 9.85 1.48
C PRO A 9 -17.21 8.59 0.69
N SER A 10 -18.17 8.69 -0.24
CA SER A 10 -18.54 7.56 -1.08
C SER A 10 -17.27 6.89 -1.61
N ALA A 11 -17.22 5.55 -1.63
CA ALA A 11 -16.00 4.83 -1.99
C ALA A 11 -15.42 5.30 -3.34
N SER A 12 -16.28 5.72 -4.27
CA SER A 12 -15.91 6.39 -5.51
C SER A 12 -15.14 7.70 -5.30
N LEU A 13 -15.60 8.59 -4.42
CA LEU A 13 -14.90 9.83 -4.08
C LEU A 13 -13.54 9.55 -3.42
N ALA A 14 -13.50 8.57 -2.51
CA ALA A 14 -12.25 8.14 -1.88
C ALA A 14 -11.25 7.59 -2.92
N PHE A 15 -11.73 6.80 -3.88
CA PHE A 15 -10.92 6.32 -5.00
C PHE A 15 -10.41 7.47 -5.84
N THR A 16 -11.29 8.36 -6.31
CA THR A 16 -10.91 9.50 -7.15
C THR A 16 -9.88 10.39 -6.46
N LEU A 17 -10.03 10.64 -5.15
CA LEU A 17 -9.06 11.40 -4.38
C LEU A 17 -7.68 10.71 -4.36
N GLN A 18 -7.64 9.38 -4.19
CA GLN A 18 -6.38 8.64 -4.22
C GLN A 18 -5.76 8.59 -5.62
N TYR A 19 -6.57 8.41 -6.66
CA TYR A 19 -6.16 8.49 -8.05
C TYR A 19 -5.51 9.84 -8.36
N LEU A 20 -6.15 10.95 -7.99
CA LEU A 20 -5.60 12.30 -8.19
C LEU A 20 -4.29 12.52 -7.41
N LYS A 21 -4.16 11.96 -6.20
CA LYS A 21 -2.90 11.99 -5.43
C LYS A 21 -1.78 11.25 -6.17
N VAL A 22 -2.08 10.11 -6.80
CA VAL A 22 -1.13 9.37 -7.64
C VAL A 22 -0.73 10.19 -8.86
N ILE A 23 -1.69 10.73 -9.61
CA ILE A 23 -1.42 11.60 -10.78
C ILE A 23 -0.52 12.78 -10.39
N LYS A 24 -0.81 13.45 -9.27
CA LYS A 24 0.02 14.54 -8.75
C LYS A 24 1.45 14.10 -8.44
N LEU A 25 1.63 12.92 -7.85
CA LEU A 25 2.96 12.37 -7.56
C LEU A 25 3.71 12.02 -8.85
N LEU A 26 3.05 11.38 -9.82
CA LEU A 26 3.61 11.09 -11.13
C LEU A 26 4.09 12.37 -11.82
N ALA A 27 3.24 13.40 -11.90
CA ALA A 27 3.59 14.69 -12.49
C ALA A 27 4.80 15.33 -11.79
N LYS A 28 4.87 15.27 -10.45
CA LYS A 28 6.02 15.77 -9.68
C LYS A 28 7.29 15.00 -10.04
N ILE A 29 7.23 13.67 -10.06
CA ILE A 29 8.38 12.80 -10.38
C ILE A 29 8.85 13.03 -11.82
N THR A 30 7.94 13.09 -12.80
CA THR A 30 8.27 13.40 -14.20
C THR A 30 8.97 14.76 -14.30
N GLY A 31 8.48 15.78 -13.60
CA GLY A 31 9.13 17.10 -13.54
C GLY A 31 10.57 17.04 -13.00
N HIS A 32 10.82 16.21 -11.98
CA HIS A 32 12.17 15.99 -11.46
C HIS A 32 13.07 15.21 -12.42
N ILE A 33 12.54 14.23 -13.17
CA ILE A 33 13.33 13.45 -14.14
C ILE A 33 13.74 14.33 -15.34
N MET A 34 12.83 15.19 -15.81
CA MET A 34 13.07 16.05 -16.98
C MET A 34 14.01 17.22 -16.67
N ARG A 35 14.02 17.71 -15.44
CA ARG A 35 15.06 18.61 -14.96
C ARG A 35 16.29 17.76 -14.72
N LYS A 36 17.44 18.02 -15.36
CA LYS A 36 18.68 17.27 -15.08
C LYS A 36 19.16 17.60 -13.65
N VAL A 37 18.63 16.87 -12.68
CA VAL A 37 18.76 17.14 -11.25
C VAL A 37 20.19 16.89 -10.77
N GLN A 38 20.71 17.83 -9.96
CA GLN A 38 21.98 17.70 -9.25
C GLN A 38 21.88 16.65 -8.13
N SER A 39 23.01 16.03 -7.77
CA SER A 39 23.10 14.89 -6.85
C SER A 39 22.41 15.05 -5.47
N TYR A 40 22.16 16.28 -5.01
CA TYR A 40 21.50 16.55 -3.72
C TYR A 40 19.99 16.28 -3.69
N GLU A 41 19.26 16.26 -4.82
CA GLU A 41 17.81 15.99 -4.82
C GLU A 41 17.47 14.51 -5.04
N ILE A 42 18.46 13.62 -5.15
CA ILE A 42 18.28 12.17 -5.33
C ILE A 42 17.46 11.57 -4.17
N GLY A 43 17.69 12.05 -2.93
CA GLY A 43 16.92 11.61 -1.77
C GLY A 43 15.46 12.05 -1.80
N GLU A 44 15.15 13.23 -2.33
CA GLU A 44 13.76 13.71 -2.42
C GLU A 44 12.94 12.88 -3.38
N ILE A 45 13.48 12.55 -4.55
CA ILE A 45 12.76 11.75 -5.55
C ILE A 45 12.57 10.29 -5.09
N GLU A 46 13.49 9.72 -4.31
CA GLU A 46 13.27 8.40 -3.68
C GLU A 46 12.11 8.43 -2.69
N ILE A 47 11.99 9.50 -1.88
CA ILE A 47 10.83 9.71 -1.00
C ILE A 47 9.54 9.82 -1.82
N LEU A 48 9.57 10.49 -2.98
CA LEU A 48 8.41 10.59 -3.88
C LEU A 48 8.01 9.23 -4.46
N PHE A 49 8.97 8.42 -4.89
CA PHE A 49 8.68 7.06 -5.36
C PHE A 49 8.11 6.19 -4.24
N GLY A 50 8.66 6.24 -3.03
CA GLY A 50 8.11 5.51 -1.89
C GLY A 50 6.65 5.92 -1.57
N LYS A 51 6.35 7.23 -1.67
CA LYS A 51 4.97 7.73 -1.54
C LYS A 51 4.07 7.23 -2.68
N LEU A 52 4.56 7.23 -3.92
CA LEU A 52 3.83 6.76 -5.09
C LEU A 52 3.50 5.27 -4.98
N GLU A 53 4.48 4.43 -4.65
CA GLU A 53 4.30 2.99 -4.47
C GLU A 53 3.28 2.69 -3.39
N ARG A 54 3.34 3.39 -2.25
CA ARG A 54 2.34 3.27 -1.18
C ARG A 54 0.92 3.58 -1.67
N ARG A 55 0.75 4.65 -2.45
CA ARG A 55 -0.57 5.06 -2.96
C ARG A 55 -1.11 4.12 -4.03
N LEU A 56 -0.25 3.61 -4.92
CA LEU A 56 -0.63 2.60 -5.91
C LEU A 56 -1.07 1.30 -5.21
N ARG A 57 -0.36 0.90 -4.16
CA ARG A 57 -0.74 -0.25 -3.34
C ARG A 57 -2.07 -0.02 -2.63
N GLU A 58 -2.29 1.18 -2.08
CA GLU A 58 -3.58 1.55 -1.49
C GLU A 58 -4.73 1.47 -2.50
N LEU A 59 -4.54 1.98 -3.73
CA LEU A 59 -5.54 1.88 -4.79
C LEU A 59 -5.89 0.42 -5.12
N ARG A 60 -4.88 -0.46 -5.18
CA ARG A 60 -5.06 -1.86 -5.54
C ARG A 60 -5.61 -2.73 -4.41
N CYS A 61 -5.25 -2.44 -3.15
CA CYS A 61 -5.65 -3.28 -2.01
C CYS A 61 -6.91 -2.77 -1.29
N ARG A 62 -7.24 -1.47 -1.32
CA ARG A 62 -8.35 -0.91 -0.51
C ARG A 62 -9.66 -0.74 -1.24
N PHE A 63 -9.68 -0.88 -2.56
CA PHE A 63 -10.88 -0.70 -3.35
C PHE A 63 -11.24 -2.02 -4.00
N ILE A 64 -12.48 -2.45 -3.80
CA ILE A 64 -13.01 -3.70 -4.33
C ILE A 64 -14.25 -3.43 -5.16
N GLY A 65 -14.65 -4.41 -5.98
CA GLY A 65 -15.78 -4.26 -6.88
C GLY A 65 -15.48 -3.38 -8.10
N LEU A 66 -14.19 -3.17 -8.40
CA LEU A 66 -13.75 -2.58 -9.66
C LEU A 66 -14.00 -3.58 -10.78
N SER A 67 -14.50 -3.08 -11.91
CA SER A 67 -14.49 -3.77 -13.20
C SER A 67 -13.05 -3.98 -13.69
N LYS A 68 -12.87 -4.92 -14.62
CA LYS A 68 -11.54 -5.19 -15.21
C LYS A 68 -10.99 -3.95 -15.93
N GLU A 69 -11.87 -3.14 -16.53
CA GLU A 69 -11.54 -1.86 -17.14
C GLU A 69 -11.03 -0.85 -16.10
N GLU A 70 -11.68 -0.73 -14.95
CA GLU A 70 -11.22 0.15 -13.86
C GLU A 70 -9.92 -0.35 -13.22
N GLU A 71 -9.74 -1.66 -13.06
CA GLU A 71 -8.49 -2.26 -12.60
C GLU A 71 -7.34 -1.98 -13.58
N SER A 72 -7.61 -2.02 -14.89
CA SER A 72 -6.62 -1.68 -15.92
C SER A 72 -6.05 -0.27 -15.76
N LEU A 73 -6.84 0.68 -15.24
CA LEU A 73 -6.38 2.03 -14.93
C LEU A 73 -5.27 2.02 -13.88
N ILE A 74 -5.42 1.18 -12.85
CA ILE A 74 -4.42 1.03 -11.78
C ILE A 74 -3.15 0.38 -12.34
N PHE A 75 -3.30 -0.66 -13.18
CA PHE A 75 -2.16 -1.30 -13.83
C PHE A 75 -1.40 -0.34 -14.76
N GLU A 76 -2.08 0.49 -15.55
CA GLU A 76 -1.43 1.51 -16.36
C GLU A 76 -0.65 2.51 -15.50
N LEU A 77 -1.20 2.95 -14.36
CA LEU A 77 -0.46 3.81 -13.42
C LEU A 77 0.79 3.13 -12.85
N ILE A 78 0.73 1.81 -12.60
CA ILE A 78 1.89 1.02 -12.19
C ILE A 78 2.93 0.96 -13.31
N VAL A 79 2.51 0.76 -14.57
CA VAL A 79 3.40 0.79 -15.74
C VAL A 79 4.10 2.14 -15.85
N VAL A 80 3.37 3.26 -15.75
CA VAL A 80 3.98 4.61 -15.76
C VAL A 80 4.99 4.76 -14.63
N ALA A 81 4.64 4.34 -13.41
CA ALA A 81 5.55 4.40 -12.27
C ALA A 81 6.84 3.59 -12.50
N CYS A 82 6.73 2.39 -13.05
CA CYS A 82 7.88 1.56 -13.42
C CYS A 82 8.75 2.24 -14.49
N ILE A 83 8.17 2.81 -15.54
CA ILE A 83 8.91 3.50 -16.59
C ILE A 83 9.66 4.72 -16.02
N LEU A 84 8.99 5.56 -15.22
CA LEU A 84 9.63 6.70 -14.57
C LEU A 84 10.79 6.26 -13.67
N ARG A 85 10.61 5.15 -12.94
CA ARG A 85 11.67 4.56 -12.13
C ARG A 85 12.85 4.12 -13.02
N LEU A 86 12.60 3.43 -14.13
CA LEU A 86 13.62 3.00 -15.10
C LEU A 86 14.33 4.18 -15.79
N CYS A 87 13.67 5.32 -16.00
CA CYS A 87 14.30 6.53 -16.53
C CYS A 87 15.40 7.13 -15.63
N LYS A 88 15.31 6.90 -14.32
CA LYS A 88 16.20 7.51 -13.31
C LYS A 88 17.35 6.59 -12.89
N LEU A 89 17.22 5.28 -13.07
CA LEU A 89 17.83 4.34 -12.13
C LEU A 89 19.34 4.10 -12.25
N GLU A 90 19.95 4.10 -11.06
CA GLU A 90 21.15 3.34 -10.69
C GLU A 90 20.86 1.82 -10.73
N VAL A 91 21.88 1.01 -11.00
CA VAL A 91 21.80 -0.41 -11.38
C VAL A 91 21.00 -1.31 -10.41
N CYS A 92 20.91 -0.95 -9.12
CA CYS A 92 20.47 -1.85 -8.05
C CYS A 92 18.96 -2.24 -8.07
N CYS A 93 18.06 -1.35 -8.52
CA CYS A 93 16.61 -1.62 -8.52
C CYS A 93 16.05 -1.94 -9.92
N TYR A 94 16.93 -2.05 -10.93
CA TYR A 94 16.55 -2.17 -12.34
C TYR A 94 15.80 -3.47 -12.61
N LEU A 95 16.36 -4.61 -12.17
CA LEU A 95 15.80 -5.94 -12.46
C LEU A 95 14.41 -6.12 -11.83
N ASP A 96 14.24 -5.71 -10.58
CA ASP A 96 12.95 -5.81 -9.89
C ASP A 96 11.90 -4.91 -10.55
N THR A 97 12.29 -3.69 -10.94
CA THR A 97 11.40 -2.76 -11.65
C THR A 97 11.01 -3.29 -13.02
N LEU A 98 11.95 -3.90 -13.76
CA LEU A 98 11.70 -4.50 -15.07
C LEU A 98 10.82 -5.74 -14.96
N LYS A 99 11.05 -6.60 -13.95
CA LYS A 99 10.19 -7.76 -13.66
C LYS A 99 8.77 -7.30 -13.34
N LYS A 100 8.61 -6.27 -12.50
CA LYS A 100 7.30 -5.68 -12.18
C LYS A 100 6.62 -5.09 -13.43
N LEU A 101 7.38 -4.40 -14.28
CA LEU A 101 6.87 -3.86 -15.54
C LEU A 101 6.37 -5.00 -16.45
N SER A 102 7.20 -6.01 -16.68
CA SER A 102 6.89 -7.16 -17.53
C SER A 102 5.66 -7.92 -17.04
N THR A 103 5.61 -8.26 -15.75
CA THR A 103 4.45 -8.97 -15.16
C THR A 103 3.16 -8.14 -15.24
N THR A 104 3.24 -6.81 -15.09
CA THR A 104 2.07 -5.93 -15.22
C THR A 104 1.59 -5.84 -16.67
N ILE A 105 2.51 -5.77 -17.64
CA ILE A 105 2.16 -5.78 -19.07
C ILE A 105 1.53 -7.11 -19.48
N SER A 106 2.11 -8.24 -19.09
CA SER A 106 1.54 -9.56 -19.40
C SER A 106 0.14 -9.76 -18.80
N LEU A 107 -0.13 -9.18 -17.62
CA LEU A 107 -1.48 -9.20 -17.04
C LEU A 107 -2.47 -8.36 -17.85
N LEU A 108 -2.05 -7.20 -18.35
CA LEU A 108 -2.89 -6.37 -19.22
C LEU A 108 -3.16 -7.07 -20.56
N GLU A 109 -2.14 -7.70 -21.15
CA GLU A 109 -2.28 -8.48 -22.39
C GLU A 109 -3.25 -9.65 -22.20
N SER A 110 -3.13 -10.42 -21.11
CA SER A 110 -4.07 -11.52 -20.86
C SER A 110 -5.51 -11.03 -20.68
N LEU A 111 -5.73 -9.92 -19.98
CA LEU A 111 -7.06 -9.32 -19.85
C LEU A 111 -7.62 -8.85 -21.21
N HIS A 112 -6.76 -8.39 -22.10
CA HIS A 112 -7.15 -7.99 -23.45
C HIS A 112 -7.50 -9.20 -24.32
N GLU A 113 -6.70 -10.27 -24.28
CA GLU A 113 -6.95 -11.52 -25.01
C GLU A 113 -8.25 -12.20 -24.55
N GLU A 114 -8.60 -12.09 -23.27
CA GLU A 114 -9.89 -12.49 -22.71
C GLU A 114 -11.07 -11.63 -23.21
N GLY A 115 -10.82 -10.58 -24.00
CA GLY A 115 -11.83 -9.62 -24.45
C GLY A 115 -12.39 -8.75 -23.32
N SER A 116 -11.69 -8.69 -22.18
CA SER A 116 -12.17 -7.99 -21.00
C SER A 116 -11.78 -6.52 -20.95
N ILE A 117 -10.75 -6.11 -21.68
CA ILE A 117 -10.30 -4.71 -21.77
C ILE A 117 -9.78 -4.39 -23.17
N GLU A 118 -9.74 -3.11 -23.51
CA GLU A 118 -8.96 -2.59 -24.63
C GLU A 118 -7.64 -1.99 -24.13
N LEU A 119 -6.53 -2.35 -24.78
CA LEU A 119 -5.22 -1.78 -24.46
C LEU A 119 -5.11 -0.34 -24.96
N SER A 120 -4.55 0.54 -24.13
CA SER A 120 -4.20 1.88 -24.59
C SER A 120 -2.99 1.84 -25.53
N ASN A 121 -2.88 2.88 -26.38
CA ASN A 121 -1.69 3.09 -27.22
C ASN A 121 -0.39 3.06 -26.39
N PHE A 122 -0.43 3.64 -25.19
CA PHE A 122 0.68 3.59 -24.25
C PHE A 122 1.12 2.15 -23.93
N VAL A 123 0.19 1.30 -23.50
CA VAL A 123 0.50 -0.09 -23.14
C VAL A 123 1.02 -0.87 -24.35
N MET A 124 0.42 -0.67 -25.53
CA MET A 124 0.88 -1.30 -26.77
C MET A 124 2.32 -0.92 -27.12
N GLU A 125 2.69 0.37 -27.01
CA GLU A 125 4.06 0.82 -27.29
C GLU A 125 5.07 0.30 -26.26
N VAL A 126 4.66 0.22 -24.98
CA VAL A 126 5.50 -0.37 -23.92
C VAL A 126 5.72 -1.86 -24.18
N SER A 127 4.67 -2.61 -24.52
CA SER A 127 4.75 -4.03 -24.84
C SER A 127 5.72 -4.29 -25.99
N LYS A 128 5.63 -3.54 -27.10
CA LYS A 128 6.56 -3.67 -28.24
C LYS A 128 8.02 -3.42 -27.86
N THR A 129 8.27 -2.46 -26.96
CA THR A 129 9.62 -2.06 -26.57
C THR A 129 10.26 -3.04 -25.58
N LEU A 130 9.46 -3.78 -24.81
CA LEU A 130 9.93 -4.63 -23.72
C LEU A 130 10.80 -5.82 -24.18
N PRO A 131 10.44 -6.60 -25.22
CA PRO A 131 11.29 -7.68 -25.74
C PRO A 131 12.66 -7.19 -26.19
N GLU A 132 12.73 -6.03 -26.84
CA GLU A 132 13.98 -5.43 -27.34
C GLU A 132 14.98 -5.09 -26.22
N ILE A 133 14.48 -4.89 -25.00
CA ILE A 133 15.29 -4.63 -23.81
C ILE A 133 15.85 -5.95 -23.24
N GLY A 134 15.13 -7.07 -23.39
CA GLY A 134 15.50 -8.39 -22.87
C GLY A 134 16.51 -9.17 -23.73
N THR A 135 16.62 -8.88 -25.03
CA THR A 135 17.50 -9.61 -25.97
C THR A 135 18.97 -9.13 -26.01
N LEU A 136 19.36 -8.12 -25.21
CA LEU A 136 20.74 -7.63 -25.13
C LEU A 136 21.63 -8.56 -24.29
N ASN A 137 21.88 -9.75 -24.81
CA ASN A 137 22.76 -10.78 -24.25
C ASN A 137 24.27 -10.45 -24.39
N GLY A 138 24.62 -9.16 -24.42
CA GLY A 138 25.99 -8.69 -24.58
C GLY A 138 26.10 -7.19 -24.34
N GLY A 139 26.45 -6.80 -23.12
CA GLY A 139 26.72 -5.40 -22.74
C GLY A 139 25.46 -4.52 -22.76
N VAL A 140 24.87 -4.30 -21.58
CA VAL A 140 23.66 -3.49 -21.40
C VAL A 140 23.90 -2.06 -21.88
N SER A 141 23.43 -1.73 -23.08
CA SER A 141 23.24 -0.35 -23.52
C SER A 141 21.97 0.19 -22.87
N PHE A 142 22.08 0.57 -21.60
CA PHE A 142 21.03 1.23 -20.82
C PHE A 142 20.73 2.58 -21.47
N CYS A 143 19.55 2.72 -22.10
CA CYS A 143 19.15 3.99 -22.70
C CYS A 143 17.92 4.56 -21.97
N PRO A 144 18.11 5.31 -20.87
CA PRO A 144 17.01 5.95 -20.14
C PRO A 144 16.13 6.86 -21.03
N LEU A 145 16.68 7.33 -22.15
CA LEU A 145 15.96 8.08 -23.18
C LEU A 145 14.83 7.27 -23.86
N ARG A 146 14.99 5.95 -24.03
CA ARG A 146 13.94 5.11 -24.62
C ARG A 146 12.71 5.04 -23.73
N PHE A 147 12.91 4.87 -22.42
CA PHE A 147 11.82 4.89 -21.44
C PHE A 147 11.16 6.27 -21.35
N ALA A 148 11.95 7.35 -21.45
CA ALA A 148 11.40 8.70 -21.41
C ALA A 148 10.42 8.97 -22.57
N ASN A 149 10.69 8.42 -23.76
CA ASN A 149 9.80 8.55 -24.91
C ASN A 149 8.46 7.81 -24.74
N LEU A 150 8.44 6.71 -23.97
CA LEU A 150 7.21 5.96 -23.71
C LEU A 150 6.21 6.78 -22.90
N ILE A 151 6.69 7.64 -21.98
CA ILE A 151 5.83 8.52 -21.18
C ILE A 151 5.00 9.48 -22.05
N ASN A 152 5.51 9.87 -23.23
CA ASN A 152 4.78 10.77 -24.14
C ASN A 152 3.52 10.12 -24.74
N HIS A 153 3.41 8.78 -24.69
CA HIS A 153 2.23 8.06 -25.16
C HIS A 153 1.15 7.92 -24.07
N TYR A 154 1.48 8.22 -22.81
CA TYR A 154 0.54 8.14 -21.71
C TYR A 154 -0.36 9.38 -21.66
N SER A 155 -1.66 9.15 -21.46
CA SER A 155 -2.63 10.19 -21.16
C SER A 155 -3.47 9.79 -19.95
N VAL A 156 -3.80 10.76 -19.10
CA VAL A 156 -4.66 10.52 -17.95
C VAL A 156 -6.06 10.17 -18.45
N LYS A 157 -6.53 8.98 -18.10
CA LYS A 157 -7.84 8.49 -18.52
C LYS A 157 -8.96 9.09 -17.67
N GLN A 158 -10.09 9.36 -18.32
CA GLN A 158 -11.36 9.60 -17.64
C GLN A 158 -12.02 8.26 -17.36
N PHE A 159 -12.76 8.18 -16.26
CA PHE A 159 -13.43 6.94 -15.84
C PHE A 159 -14.69 7.27 -15.05
N ASN A 160 -15.63 6.33 -15.04
CA ASN A 160 -16.85 6.38 -14.26
C ASN A 160 -16.85 5.18 -13.31
N LEU A 161 -16.98 5.44 -12.01
CA LEU A 161 -16.93 4.38 -11.00
C LEU A 161 -18.32 3.85 -10.67
N TYR A 162 -18.51 2.54 -10.82
CA TYR A 162 -19.77 1.88 -10.47
C TYR A 162 -19.53 0.74 -9.49
N GLY A 163 -20.27 0.69 -8.38
CA GLY A 163 -20.22 -0.43 -7.44
C GLY A 163 -18.93 -0.56 -6.61
N VAL A 164 -18.01 0.40 -6.72
CA VAL A 164 -16.77 0.43 -5.93
C VAL A 164 -17.12 0.48 -4.45
N ARG A 165 -16.49 -0.39 -3.67
CA ARG A 165 -16.51 -0.37 -2.20
C ARG A 165 -15.11 -0.14 -1.66
N HIS A 166 -15.04 0.43 -0.47
CA HIS A 166 -13.79 0.76 0.20
C HIS A 166 -13.60 -0.14 1.42
N LEU A 167 -12.38 -0.65 1.58
CA LEU A 167 -11.95 -1.33 2.79
C LEU A 167 -11.55 -0.29 3.84
N SER A 168 -12.29 -0.31 4.95
CA SER A 168 -12.01 0.52 6.11
C SER A 168 -12.07 -0.31 7.39
N GLY A 169 -11.39 0.18 8.41
CA GLY A 169 -11.46 -0.37 9.74
C GLY A 169 -11.42 0.74 10.79
N ALA A 170 -12.01 0.44 11.94
CA ALA A 170 -11.89 1.22 13.15
C ALA A 170 -11.28 0.35 14.24
N LEU A 171 -10.44 0.96 15.07
CA LEU A 171 -9.70 0.33 16.14
C LEU A 171 -9.83 1.21 17.38
N ASP A 172 -10.27 0.63 18.48
CA ASP A 172 -10.37 1.31 19.76
C ASP A 172 -9.82 0.47 20.91
N VAL A 173 -9.45 1.16 21.99
CA VAL A 173 -9.01 0.57 23.25
C VAL A 173 -9.93 1.12 24.33
N PRO A 174 -10.87 0.31 24.84
CA PRO A 174 -11.84 0.78 25.82
C PRO A 174 -11.17 1.39 27.05
N ASP A 175 -11.71 2.52 27.52
CA ASP A 175 -11.30 3.23 28.73
C ASP A 175 -9.80 3.60 28.77
N ASN A 176 -9.16 3.81 27.61
CA ASN A 176 -7.77 4.23 27.53
C ASN A 176 -7.59 5.64 26.96
N ASP A 177 -7.04 6.52 27.78
CA ASP A 177 -6.61 7.85 27.42
C ASP A 177 -5.38 8.25 28.27
N SER A 178 -4.91 9.49 28.12
CA SER A 178 -3.74 9.98 28.86
C SER A 178 -3.95 10.07 30.37
N GLU A 179 -5.20 10.21 30.82
CA GLU A 179 -5.57 10.26 32.25
C GLU A 179 -5.88 8.86 32.81
N ASN A 180 -6.25 7.92 31.93
CA ASN A 180 -6.60 6.53 32.21
C ASN A 180 -5.66 5.56 31.47
N PRO A 181 -4.36 5.50 31.81
CA PRO A 181 -3.42 4.59 31.16
C PRO A 181 -3.64 3.13 31.58
N LEU A 182 -3.37 2.19 30.68
CA LEU A 182 -3.39 0.77 31.00
C LEU A 182 -2.23 0.41 31.94
N PRO A 183 -2.49 -0.34 33.02
CA PRO A 183 -1.45 -0.79 33.93
C PRO A 183 -0.54 -1.83 33.26
N PHE A 184 0.77 -1.78 33.52
CA PHE A 184 1.69 -2.84 33.13
C PHE A 184 2.79 -3.07 34.16
N VAL A 185 3.44 -4.24 34.08
CA VAL A 185 4.59 -4.59 34.91
C VAL A 185 5.86 -4.52 34.06
N LEU A 186 6.89 -3.84 34.57
CA LEU A 186 8.16 -3.66 33.86
C LEU A 186 8.78 -5.01 33.47
N GLY A 187 9.06 -5.18 32.18
CA GLY A 187 9.72 -6.37 31.64
C GLY A 187 8.81 -7.58 31.45
N LEU A 188 7.50 -7.46 31.74
CA LEU A 188 6.51 -8.49 31.43
C LEU A 188 5.66 -8.08 30.22
N PRO A 189 5.22 -9.04 29.39
CA PRO A 189 4.27 -8.74 28.32
C PRO A 189 2.98 -8.14 28.89
N VAL A 190 2.46 -7.12 28.20
CA VAL A 190 1.19 -6.49 28.56
C VAL A 190 0.10 -6.90 27.57
N ALA A 191 -1.09 -7.15 28.08
CA ALA A 191 -2.27 -7.49 27.30
C ALA A 191 -3.05 -6.21 26.97
N ILE A 192 -3.29 -5.94 25.70
CA ILE A 192 -3.99 -4.74 25.23
C ILE A 192 -5.38 -5.14 24.73
N PRO A 193 -6.46 -4.71 25.40
CA PRO A 193 -7.82 -5.00 24.95
C PRO A 193 -8.18 -4.11 23.76
N LEU A 194 -8.63 -4.72 22.66
CA LEU A 194 -8.96 -4.04 21.42
C LEU A 194 -10.40 -4.32 21.01
N GLU A 195 -11.09 -3.27 20.57
CA GLU A 195 -12.31 -3.38 19.79
C GLU A 195 -12.00 -3.00 18.34
N ILE A 196 -12.20 -3.94 17.42
CA ILE A 196 -11.92 -3.75 16.00
C ILE A 196 -13.21 -3.92 15.22
N THR A 197 -13.52 -2.93 14.37
CA THR A 197 -14.60 -3.00 13.39
C THR A 197 -13.99 -2.96 11.99
N LEU A 198 -14.39 -3.87 11.11
CA LEU A 198 -13.89 -4.00 9.74
C LEU A 198 -15.06 -3.91 8.77
N HIS A 199 -14.88 -3.18 7.68
CA HIS A 199 -15.87 -3.00 6.64
C HIS A 199 -15.37 -3.58 5.31
N ASN A 200 -16.21 -4.39 4.66
CA ASN A 200 -15.96 -5.01 3.36
C ASN A 200 -14.72 -5.93 3.31
N VAL A 201 -14.16 -6.35 4.45
CA VAL A 201 -12.96 -7.19 4.52
C VAL A 201 -13.33 -8.68 4.43
N SER A 202 -12.81 -9.36 3.40
CA SER A 202 -12.97 -10.82 3.24
C SER A 202 -12.41 -11.60 4.44
N SER A 203 -13.02 -12.73 4.77
CA SER A 203 -12.51 -13.65 5.81
C SER A 203 -11.14 -14.26 5.44
N ASP A 204 -10.85 -14.35 4.14
CA ASP A 204 -9.56 -14.85 3.64
C ASP A 204 -8.44 -13.79 3.72
N ALA A 205 -8.77 -12.55 4.09
CA ALA A 205 -7.79 -11.48 4.21
C ALA A 205 -6.82 -11.75 5.35
N ARG A 206 -5.52 -11.63 5.07
CA ARG A 206 -4.47 -11.72 6.10
C ARG A 206 -4.29 -10.38 6.78
N LEU A 207 -4.83 -10.26 7.99
CA LEU A 207 -4.75 -9.06 8.80
C LEU A 207 -3.68 -9.16 9.87
N TRP A 208 -3.06 -8.02 10.13
CA TRP A 208 -2.01 -7.87 11.12
C TRP A 208 -2.28 -6.63 11.95
N LEU A 209 -2.25 -6.79 13.27
CA LEU A 209 -2.12 -5.67 14.19
C LEU A 209 -0.65 -5.27 14.23
N ARG A 210 -0.37 -4.04 13.81
CA ARG A 210 0.92 -3.39 14.02
C ARG A 210 0.89 -2.65 15.35
N MET A 211 1.89 -2.88 16.18
CA MET A 211 2.12 -2.19 17.44
C MET A 211 3.52 -1.59 17.42
N ALA A 212 3.64 -0.28 17.56
CA ALA A 212 4.91 0.43 17.41
C ALA A 212 5.08 1.49 18.51
N MET A 213 6.18 1.42 19.26
CA MET A 213 6.56 2.54 20.14
C MET A 213 7.28 3.63 19.34
N ASN A 214 8.14 3.22 18.40
CA ASN A 214 8.83 4.07 17.44
C ASN A 214 8.99 3.29 16.12
N GLU A 215 9.66 3.87 15.12
CA GLU A 215 9.83 3.22 13.82
C GLU A 215 10.73 1.97 13.86
N GLU A 216 11.54 1.81 14.90
CA GLU A 216 12.47 0.68 15.05
C GLU A 216 11.86 -0.49 15.84
N LEU A 217 10.98 -0.18 16.80
CA LEU A 217 10.36 -1.13 17.71
C LEU A 217 8.93 -1.43 17.28
N VAL A 218 8.83 -2.22 16.22
CA VAL A 218 7.55 -2.69 15.68
C VAL A 218 7.33 -4.17 16.02
N GLN A 219 6.15 -4.49 16.55
CA GLN A 219 5.63 -5.83 16.72
C GLN A 219 4.41 -6.02 15.84
N PHE A 220 4.30 -7.20 15.21
CA PHE A 220 3.13 -7.61 14.46
C PHE A 220 2.44 -8.78 15.16
N VAL A 221 1.12 -8.76 15.20
CA VAL A 221 0.29 -9.87 15.69
C VAL A 221 -0.72 -10.21 14.61
N PHE A 222 -0.78 -11.48 14.21
CA PHE A 222 -1.73 -11.95 13.21
C PHE A 222 -3.15 -11.94 13.80
N LEU A 223 -4.10 -11.40 13.04
CA LEU A 223 -5.51 -11.35 13.41
C LEU A 223 -6.25 -12.43 12.61
N ASP A 224 -6.63 -13.53 13.27
CA ASP A 224 -7.37 -14.62 12.63
C ASP A 224 -8.87 -14.29 12.59
N LEU A 225 -9.36 -14.02 11.37
CA LEU A 225 -10.76 -13.71 11.13
C LEU A 225 -11.67 -14.95 11.17
N ASN A 226 -11.11 -16.17 11.07
CA ASN A 226 -11.91 -17.41 11.10
C ASN A 226 -12.53 -17.69 12.47
N ILE A 227 -12.06 -16.98 13.51
CA ILE A 227 -12.60 -17.05 14.86
C ILE A 227 -13.90 -16.23 14.98
N LEU A 228 -14.26 -15.46 13.94
CA LEU A 228 -15.36 -14.50 13.98
C LEU A 228 -16.56 -14.97 13.18
N GLY A 229 -17.72 -15.01 13.83
CA GLY A 229 -19.01 -15.00 13.15
C GLY A 229 -19.38 -13.57 12.73
N GLY A 230 -19.95 -13.40 11.54
CA GLY A 230 -20.37 -12.09 11.02
C GLY A 230 -20.79 -12.14 9.55
N CYS A 231 -21.41 -11.06 9.07
CA CYS A 231 -21.70 -10.87 7.64
C CYS A 231 -20.46 -10.26 6.95
N ASP A 232 -20.30 -10.50 5.65
CA ASP A 232 -19.15 -10.02 4.88
C ASP A 232 -19.02 -8.49 4.80
N GLU A 233 -20.09 -7.75 5.07
CA GLU A 233 -20.09 -6.28 4.99
C GLU A 233 -19.47 -5.62 6.23
N VAL A 234 -19.77 -6.12 7.43
CA VAL A 234 -19.26 -5.54 8.69
C VAL A 234 -18.92 -6.65 9.68
N LYS A 235 -17.66 -6.67 10.13
CA LYS A 235 -17.15 -7.62 11.14
C LYS A 235 -16.69 -6.85 12.37
N LYS A 236 -17.20 -7.22 13.54
CA LYS A 236 -16.77 -6.66 14.82
C LYS A 236 -16.09 -7.75 15.64
N LEU A 237 -14.95 -7.43 16.22
CA LEU A 237 -14.17 -8.37 17.02
C LEU A 237 -13.57 -7.68 18.24
N THR A 238 -13.64 -8.38 19.37
CA THR A 238 -12.90 -8.05 20.57
C THR A 238 -11.68 -8.95 20.63
N PHE A 239 -10.48 -8.37 20.70
CA PHE A 239 -9.23 -9.11 20.69
C PHE A 239 -8.30 -8.57 21.77
N THR A 240 -7.64 -9.46 22.50
CA THR A 240 -6.62 -9.06 23.48
C THR A 240 -5.24 -9.34 22.89
N ALA A 241 -4.55 -8.27 22.47
CA ALA A 241 -3.26 -8.37 21.83
C ALA A 241 -2.13 -8.37 22.86
N PRO A 242 -1.24 -9.38 22.87
CA PRO A 242 -0.07 -9.36 23.74
C PRO A 242 1.02 -8.46 23.14
N PHE A 243 1.58 -7.56 23.94
CA PHE A 243 2.74 -6.75 23.59
C PHE A 243 3.95 -7.17 24.44
N TYR A 244 4.95 -7.76 23.79
CA TYR A 244 6.09 -8.41 24.46
C TYR A 244 7.28 -7.48 24.68
N ARG A 245 7.29 -6.31 24.04
CA ARG A 245 8.46 -5.41 24.02
C ARG A 245 8.34 -4.26 25.01
N THR A 246 7.73 -4.47 26.17
CA THR A 246 7.54 -3.41 27.18
C THR A 246 8.89 -2.78 27.59
N PRO A 247 9.02 -1.44 27.55
CA PRO A 247 10.24 -0.76 27.95
C PRO A 247 10.41 -0.75 29.47
N ARG A 248 11.63 -0.50 29.94
CA ARG A 248 11.92 -0.20 31.35
C ARG A 248 11.70 1.28 31.67
N ALA A 249 10.49 1.77 31.45
CA ALA A 249 10.09 3.16 31.69
C ALA A 249 8.82 3.20 32.54
N GLY A 250 8.63 4.25 33.35
CA GLY A 250 7.43 4.37 34.20
C GLY A 250 6.13 4.56 33.41
N SER A 251 6.22 5.05 32.17
CA SER A 251 5.11 5.13 31.23
C SER A 251 5.62 5.12 29.79
N PHE A 252 4.76 4.72 28.86
CA PHE A 252 5.04 4.81 27.43
C PHE A 252 3.75 4.85 26.61
N THR A 253 3.86 5.36 25.38
CA THR A 253 2.78 5.37 24.40
C THR A 253 3.07 4.35 23.30
N LEU A 254 2.06 3.59 22.92
CA LEU A 254 2.10 2.63 21.83
C LEU A 254 1.18 3.10 20.70
N ARG A 255 1.70 3.16 19.47
CA ARG A 255 0.88 3.40 18.26
C ARG A 255 0.44 2.07 17.69
N ILE A 256 -0.87 1.87 17.59
CA ILE A 256 -1.47 0.65 17.07
C ILE A 256 -2.31 0.91 15.83
N CYS A 257 -2.28 -0.01 14.87
CA CYS A 257 -3.13 0.02 13.68
C CYS A 257 -3.27 -1.36 13.05
N VAL A 258 -4.32 -1.54 12.24
CA VAL A 258 -4.59 -2.76 11.49
C VAL A 258 -4.12 -2.60 10.05
N GLY A 259 -3.26 -3.51 9.60
CA GLY A 259 -2.78 -3.64 8.24
C GLY A 259 -3.24 -4.93 7.58
N MET A 260 -3.51 -4.88 6.28
CA MET A 260 -3.82 -6.03 5.44
C MET A 260 -2.64 -6.34 4.52
N GLU A 261 -2.23 -7.61 4.43
CA GLU A 261 -1.20 -8.05 3.47
C GLU A 261 -1.69 -7.94 2.03
N CYS A 262 -0.87 -7.35 1.16
CA CYS A 262 -1.10 -7.31 -0.27
C CYS A 262 -0.42 -8.50 -0.95
N LEU A 263 -1.21 -9.57 -1.20
CA LEU A 263 -0.74 -10.88 -1.66
C LEU A 263 -0.21 -10.92 -3.12
N PHE A 264 -0.37 -9.83 -3.87
CA PHE A 264 0.08 -9.74 -5.27
C PHE A 264 1.50 -9.20 -5.42
N GLU A 265 2.12 -8.72 -4.35
CA GLU A 265 3.52 -8.30 -4.40
C GLU A 265 4.44 -9.50 -4.20
N ASP A 266 5.64 -9.44 -4.79
CA ASP A 266 6.70 -10.39 -4.46
C ASP A 266 6.95 -10.39 -2.94
N VAL A 267 7.33 -11.56 -2.40
CA VAL A 267 7.67 -11.70 -0.99
C VAL A 267 8.82 -10.76 -0.68
N HIS A 268 8.50 -9.64 -0.03
CA HIS A 268 9.54 -8.78 0.51
C HIS A 268 10.27 -9.60 1.56
N SER A 269 11.59 -9.60 1.51
CA SER A 269 12.43 -10.21 2.54
C SER A 269 12.38 -9.36 3.82
N VAL A 270 11.18 -9.24 4.41
CA VAL A 270 11.01 -8.67 5.74
C VAL A 270 11.62 -9.68 6.69
N LYS A 271 12.88 -9.43 7.06
CA LYS A 271 13.71 -10.21 7.99
C LYS A 271 13.18 -10.17 9.43
N SER A 272 11.89 -10.37 9.65
CA SER A 272 11.33 -10.51 10.98
C SER A 272 10.73 -11.91 11.11
N LEU A 273 11.38 -12.75 11.92
CA LEU A 273 10.78 -13.98 12.45
C LEU A 273 9.38 -13.64 13.00
N GLY A 274 8.33 -14.14 12.34
CA GLY A 274 6.94 -14.01 12.80
C GLY A 274 6.14 -12.78 12.33
N GLY A 275 6.63 -11.99 11.37
CA GLY A 275 5.91 -10.83 10.81
C GLY A 275 5.21 -11.07 9.47
N PRO A 276 4.58 -10.02 8.89
CA PRO A 276 3.92 -10.11 7.59
C PRO A 276 4.93 -10.45 6.48
N LYS A 277 4.53 -11.34 5.57
CA LYS A 277 5.39 -11.78 4.44
C LYS A 277 5.38 -10.80 3.27
N HIS A 278 4.28 -10.08 3.13
CA HIS A 278 4.07 -9.10 2.08
C HIS A 278 3.92 -7.73 2.69
N ALA A 279 4.00 -6.71 1.84
CA ALA A 279 3.79 -5.36 2.31
C ALA A 279 2.34 -5.15 2.77
N LEU A 280 2.18 -4.32 3.79
CA LEU A 280 0.87 -4.01 4.37
C LEU A 280 0.28 -2.75 3.76
N VAL A 281 -1.05 -2.74 3.67
CA VAL A 281 -1.86 -1.53 3.56
C VAL A 281 -2.70 -1.36 4.82
N TYR A 282 -2.55 -0.21 5.47
CA TYR A 282 -3.31 0.09 6.68
C TYR A 282 -4.73 0.50 6.34
N ILE A 283 -5.70 -0.17 6.98
CA ILE A 283 -7.13 0.01 6.73
C ILE A 283 -7.80 0.89 7.79
N CYS A 284 -7.16 1.07 8.95
CA CYS A 284 -7.58 1.99 10.00
C CYS A 284 -6.52 3.07 10.28
N PRO A 285 -6.90 4.22 10.86
CA PRO A 285 -5.92 5.19 11.37
C PRO A 285 -5.09 4.59 12.52
N GLU A 286 -3.92 5.19 12.78
CA GLU A 286 -3.15 4.88 13.99
C GLU A 286 -3.88 5.41 15.23
N LYS A 287 -3.93 4.58 16.28
CA LYS A 287 -4.47 4.90 17.59
C LYS A 287 -3.33 4.86 18.60
N GLU A 288 -3.29 5.84 19.50
CA GLU A 288 -2.36 5.86 20.61
C GLU A 288 -2.96 5.09 21.80
N VAL A 289 -2.12 4.28 22.44
CA VAL A 289 -2.44 3.56 23.67
C VAL A 289 -1.47 4.02 24.74
N TYR A 290 -1.98 4.46 25.87
CA TYR A 290 -1.19 4.98 26.99
C TYR A 290 -1.03 3.90 28.04
N LEU A 291 0.21 3.66 28.49
CA LEU A 291 0.52 2.67 29.50
C LEU A 291 1.34 3.27 30.64
N CYS A 292 1.07 2.84 31.87
CA CYS A 292 1.76 3.28 33.09
C CYS A 292 2.11 2.09 33.98
N SER A 293 3.31 2.11 34.57
CA SER A 293 3.79 1.01 35.41
C SER A 293 3.05 0.97 36.75
N VAL A 294 2.74 -0.22 37.23
CA VAL A 294 2.24 -0.48 38.60
C VAL A 294 3.40 -0.78 39.55
#